data_AF-A0A920GVB5-F1
#
_entry.id   AF-A0A920GVB5-F1
#
_cell.length_a   1.000
_cell.length_b   1.000
_cell.length_c   1.000
_cell.angle_alpha   90.00
_cell.angle_beta   90.00
_cell.angle_gamma   90.00
#
_symmetry.space_group_name_H-M   'P 1'
#
loop_
_entity.id
_entity.type
_entity.pdbx_description
1 polymer ?
#
loop_
_entity_poly.entity_id
_entity_poly.type
_entity_poly.pdbx_seq_one_letter_code
_entity_poly.pdbx_strand_id
1 'polypeptide(L)'
;MIETRTWDKINTRNYNPKGRRDYWSVDIQGYIYIPSNGSYQFRTLSDDGVRLKIDGKTVINNWTLHAPRYDYVAVTLQSGWKPIQLQMYEWGGGTALQLAWRPPGQEA
;
A
#
# COMPACT_ATOMS: atom_id res chain seq x y z
N MET A 1 12.12 25.25 2.92
CA MET A 1 12.93 24.02 2.81
C MET A 1 12.02 22.95 2.22
N ILE A 2 12.30 22.47 1.01
CA ILE A 2 11.54 21.39 0.39
C ILE A 2 12.44 20.15 0.49
N GLU A 3 12.08 19.20 1.36
CA GLU A 3 12.75 17.91 1.41
C GLU A 3 12.08 16.98 0.39
N THR A 4 12.83 16.58 -0.64
CA THR A 4 12.48 15.42 -1.45
C THR A 4 13.26 14.21 -0.94
N ARG A 5 12.55 13.20 -0.43
CA ARG A 5 13.15 11.91 -0.05
C ARG A 5 12.82 10.86 -1.11
N THR A 6 13.85 10.32 -1.73
CA THR A 6 13.76 9.12 -2.57
C THR A 6 14.02 7.91 -1.68
N TRP A 7 13.09 6.95 -1.69
CA TRP A 7 13.25 5.68 -0.98
C TRP A 7 13.25 4.57 -2.01
N ASP A 8 14.38 3.88 -2.18
CA ASP A 8 14.49 2.76 -3.14
C ASP A 8 13.71 1.52 -2.69
N LYS A 9 13.28 1.50 -1.41
CA LYS A 9 12.37 0.53 -0.82
C LYS A 9 11.50 1.22 0.24
N ILE A 10 10.19 1.05 0.14
CA ILE A 10 9.25 1.42 1.20
C ILE A 10 8.96 0.14 2.01
N ASN A 11 9.55 0.01 3.19
CA ASN A 11 9.19 -1.05 4.12
C ASN A 11 8.06 -0.56 5.03
N THR A 12 6.82 -0.95 4.71
CA THR A 12 5.65 -0.56 5.51
C THR A 12 5.35 -1.53 6.64
N ARG A 13 6.17 -2.58 6.84
CA ARG A 13 5.89 -3.64 7.81
C ARG A 13 5.87 -3.03 9.21
N ASN A 14 4.67 -2.89 9.78
CA ASN A 14 4.41 -2.32 11.09
C ASN A 14 4.92 -0.87 11.24
N TYR A 15 4.72 -0.03 10.21
CA TYR A 15 5.11 1.38 10.29
C TYR A 15 4.25 2.13 11.33
N ASN A 16 4.80 2.32 12.53
CA ASN A 16 4.19 3.06 13.63
C ASN A 16 5.09 4.25 14.01
N PRO A 17 4.96 5.40 13.32
CA PRO A 17 5.91 6.51 13.48
C PRO A 17 5.88 7.18 14.84
N LYS A 18 4.85 6.94 15.66
CA LYS A 18 4.69 7.54 17.00
C LYS A 18 4.79 6.51 18.13
N GLY A 19 5.02 5.23 17.82
CA GLY A 19 5.02 4.14 18.80
C GLY A 19 3.69 3.97 19.55
N ARG A 20 2.58 4.48 18.99
CA ARG A 20 1.26 4.38 19.63
C ARG A 20 0.69 2.99 19.38
N ARG A 21 0.15 2.35 20.42
CA ARG A 21 -0.49 1.05 20.23
C ARG A 21 -1.74 1.17 19.34
N ASP A 22 -2.62 2.12 19.68
CA ASP A 22 -3.94 2.28 19.09
C ASP A 22 -4.14 3.73 18.59
N TYR A 23 -5.21 3.99 17.84
CA TYR A 23 -5.63 5.33 17.38
C TYR A 23 -4.56 6.11 16.61
N TRP A 24 -4.09 5.53 15.51
CA TRP A 24 -3.15 6.18 14.62
C TRP A 24 -3.45 5.91 13.16
N SER A 25 -2.86 6.72 12.28
CA SER A 25 -2.99 6.55 10.84
C SER A 25 -1.69 6.94 10.16
N VAL A 26 -1.47 6.39 8.98
CA VAL A 26 -0.33 6.67 8.12
C VAL A 26 -0.78 6.94 6.69
N ASP A 27 -0.08 7.84 6.03
CA ASP A 27 -0.23 8.15 4.61
C ASP A 27 1.16 8.04 3.98
N ILE A 28 1.38 6.94 3.26
CA ILE A 28 2.67 6.59 2.68
C ILE A 28 2.60 6.86 1.19
N GLN A 29 3.40 7.82 0.73
CA GLN A 29 3.45 8.25 -0.67
C GLN A 29 4.82 7.92 -1.26
N GLY A 30 4.83 7.56 -2.53
CA GLY A 30 6.06 7.29 -3.26
C GLY A 30 5.81 6.93 -4.71
N TYR A 31 6.75 6.19 -5.30
CA TYR A 31 6.63 5.69 -6.66
C TYR A 31 6.99 4.21 -6.72
N ILE A 32 6.30 3.47 -7.59
CA ILE A 32 6.69 2.13 -7.98
C ILE A 32 7.15 2.14 -9.44
N TYR A 33 8.21 1.40 -9.74
CA TYR A 33 8.65 1.22 -11.12
C TYR A 33 7.97 0.01 -11.75
N ILE A 34 7.32 0.22 -12.88
CA ILE A 34 6.64 -0.80 -13.68
C ILE A 34 7.57 -1.18 -14.84
N PRO A 35 8.22 -2.37 -14.83
CA PRO A 35 9.23 -2.72 -15.84
C PRO A 35 8.64 -3.00 -17.23
N SER A 36 7.38 -3.44 -17.28
CA SER A 36 6.69 -3.79 -18.53
C SER A 36 5.20 -3.50 -18.43
N ASN A 37 4.57 -3.22 -19.58
CA ASN A 37 3.12 -3.07 -19.66
C ASN A 37 2.43 -4.39 -19.26
N GLY A 38 1.30 -4.30 -18.56
CA GLY A 38 0.44 -5.46 -18.34
C GLY A 38 -0.41 -5.37 -17.07
N SER A 39 -1.08 -6.47 -16.75
CA SER A 39 -1.90 -6.61 -15.54
C SER A 39 -1.04 -7.06 -14.36
N TYR A 40 -0.93 -6.19 -13.34
CA TYR A 40 -0.23 -6.45 -12.10
C TYR A 40 -1.24 -6.81 -11.00
N GLN A 41 -0.94 -7.85 -10.23
CA GLN A 41 -1.76 -8.24 -9.07
C GLN A 41 -1.22 -7.57 -7.83
N PHE A 42 -1.98 -6.68 -7.22
CA PHE A 42 -1.67 -6.04 -5.94
C PHE A 42 -2.41 -6.71 -4.80
N ARG A 43 -1.78 -6.74 -3.62
CA ARG A 43 -2.37 -7.24 -2.39
C ARG A 43 -1.98 -6.35 -1.21
N THR A 44 -2.95 -6.00 -0.39
CA THR A 44 -2.71 -5.44 0.95
C THR A 44 -3.03 -6.47 2.04
N LEU A 45 -2.31 -6.42 3.15
CA LEU A 45 -2.72 -6.98 4.44
C LEU A 45 -2.87 -5.80 5.40
N SER A 46 -4.03 -5.64 6.03
CA SER A 46 -4.22 -4.58 7.04
C SER A 46 -5.08 -5.01 8.23
N ASP A 47 -4.84 -4.33 9.34
CA ASP A 47 -5.59 -4.35 10.61
C ASP A 47 -5.34 -2.96 11.20
N ASP A 48 -6.28 -1.99 11.19
CA ASP A 48 -7.62 -1.99 10.59
C ASP A 48 -7.61 -1.56 9.09
N GLY A 49 -8.24 -0.43 8.77
CA GLY A 49 -8.64 -0.07 7.42
C GLY A 49 -7.48 0.38 6.54
N VAL A 50 -7.63 0.14 5.24
CA VAL A 50 -6.61 0.42 4.21
C VAL A 50 -7.21 1.03 2.94
N ARG A 51 -6.42 1.88 2.30
CA ARG A 51 -6.68 2.39 0.96
C ARG A 51 -5.40 2.42 0.14
N LEU A 52 -5.45 1.88 -1.07
CA LEU A 52 -4.35 1.94 -2.03
C LEU A 52 -4.77 2.76 -3.24
N LYS A 53 -3.94 3.74 -3.61
CA LYS A 53 -4.02 4.41 -4.91
C LYS A 53 -2.77 4.14 -5.73
N ILE A 54 -2.97 3.95 -7.03
CA ILE A 54 -1.91 3.82 -8.03
C ILE A 54 -2.26 4.73 -9.20
N ASP A 55 -1.31 5.54 -9.64
CA ASP A 55 -1.50 6.49 -10.75
C ASP A 55 -2.72 7.42 -10.51
N GLY A 56 -2.88 7.86 -9.25
CA GLY A 56 -3.99 8.71 -8.79
C GLY A 56 -5.34 8.00 -8.61
N LYS A 57 -5.47 6.74 -9.04
CA LYS A 57 -6.73 5.98 -8.95
C LYS A 57 -6.77 5.11 -7.70
N THR A 58 -7.86 5.16 -6.95
CA THR A 58 -8.12 4.23 -5.84
C THR A 58 -8.40 2.83 -6.38
N VAL A 59 -7.55 1.87 -6.05
CA VAL A 59 -7.64 0.48 -6.51
C VAL A 59 -8.03 -0.50 -5.40
N ILE A 60 -7.75 -0.17 -4.14
CA ILE A 60 -8.28 -0.86 -2.95
C ILE A 60 -8.85 0.21 -2.02
N ASN A 61 -10.05 -0.03 -1.47
CA ASN A 61 -10.70 0.84 -0.50
C ASN A 61 -11.49 0.02 0.52
N ASN A 62 -10.78 -0.51 1.52
CA ASN A 62 -11.38 -1.20 2.65
C ASN A 62 -11.17 -0.33 3.90
N TRP A 63 -11.93 0.76 4.00
CA TRP A 63 -11.81 1.74 5.09
C TRP A 63 -12.78 1.40 6.23
N THR A 64 -12.66 0.19 6.77
CA THR A 64 -13.55 -0.34 7.81
C THR A 64 -12.76 -0.95 8.97
N LEU A 65 -13.40 -1.11 10.13
CA LEU A 65 -12.82 -1.82 11.27
C LEU A 65 -12.81 -3.32 10.97
N HIS A 66 -11.65 -3.96 11.12
CA HIS A 66 -11.51 -5.39 10.88
C HIS A 66 -10.18 -5.92 11.41
N ALA A 67 -10.22 -7.17 11.89
CA ALA A 67 -9.02 -7.96 12.15
C ALA A 67 -8.16 -8.14 10.86
N PRO A 68 -6.95 -8.74 10.93
CA PRO A 68 -6.06 -8.84 9.78
C PRO A 68 -6.74 -9.43 8.54
N ARG A 69 -6.82 -8.64 7.47
CA ARG A 69 -7.50 -8.99 6.22
C ARG A 69 -6.61 -8.74 5.01
N TYR A 70 -6.65 -9.68 4.07
CA TYR A 70 -6.07 -9.49 2.75
C TYR A 70 -7.11 -8.91 1.77
N ASP A 71 -6.73 -7.86 1.04
CA ASP A 71 -7.47 -7.31 -0.09
C ASP A 71 -6.62 -7.44 -1.37
N TYR A 72 -7.26 -7.78 -2.50
CA TYR A 72 -6.59 -8.07 -3.77
C TYR A 72 -7.17 -7.22 -4.90
N VAL A 73 -6.35 -6.79 -5.85
CA VAL A 73 -6.80 -6.11 -7.07
C VAL A 73 -5.85 -6.35 -8.23
N ALA A 74 -6.41 -6.52 -9.43
CA ALA A 74 -5.66 -6.49 -10.68
C ALA A 74 -5.67 -5.08 -11.27
N VAL A 75 -4.50 -4.54 -11.63
CA VAL A 75 -4.38 -3.20 -12.22
C VAL A 75 -3.54 -3.28 -13.48
N THR A 76 -4.13 -2.87 -14.61
CA THR A 76 -3.38 -2.74 -15.86
C THR A 76 -2.56 -1.45 -15.84
N LEU A 77 -1.25 -1.59 -15.94
CA LEU A 77 -0.29 -0.48 -15.87
C LEU A 77 0.58 -0.45 -17.13
N GLN A 78 0.92 0.78 -17.55
CA GLN A 78 1.99 1.02 -18.51
C GLN A 78 3.34 1.08 -17.78
N SER A 79 4.41 0.72 -18.49
CA SER A 79 5.78 0.79 -17.99
C SER A 79 6.18 2.20 -17.58
N GLY A 80 7.16 2.29 -16.69
CA GLY A 80 7.65 3.52 -16.10
C GLY A 80 7.24 3.71 -14.65
N TRP A 81 7.56 4.87 -14.09
CA TRP A 81 7.25 5.21 -12.70
C TRP A 81 5.78 5.57 -12.52
N LYS A 82 5.15 5.00 -11.49
CA LYS A 82 3.76 5.27 -11.12
C LYS A 82 3.69 5.79 -9.69
N PRO A 83 3.03 6.93 -9.43
CA PRO A 83 2.84 7.39 -8.07
C PRO A 83 1.94 6.40 -7.33
N ILE A 84 2.28 6.14 -6.08
CA ILE A 84 1.54 5.25 -5.18
C ILE A 84 1.22 5.98 -3.88
N GLN A 85 0.03 5.74 -3.35
CA GLN A 85 -0.38 6.23 -2.04
C GLN A 85 -1.05 5.07 -1.28
N LEU A 86 -0.45 4.67 -0.16
CA LEU A 86 -0.99 3.68 0.76
C LEU A 86 -1.39 4.37 2.06
N GLN A 87 -2.68 4.39 2.34
CA GLN A 87 -3.24 4.96 3.55
C GLN A 87 -3.75 3.82 4.45
N MET A 88 -3.54 3.94 5.75
CA MET A 88 -4.03 2.98 6.72
C MET A 88 -4.39 3.69 8.02
N TYR A 89 -5.35 3.15 8.76
CA TYR A 89 -5.60 3.50 10.15
C TYR A 89 -5.66 2.27 11.05
N GLU A 90 -5.23 2.46 12.29
CA GLU A 90 -5.34 1.53 13.41
C GLU A 90 -6.29 2.16 14.42
N TRP A 91 -7.40 1.50 14.73
CA TRP A 91 -8.33 1.93 15.77
C TRP A 91 -7.95 1.33 17.12
N GLY A 92 -7.74 0.02 17.18
CA GLY A 92 -7.10 -0.61 18.31
C GLY A 92 -7.09 -2.14 18.24
N GLY A 93 -6.16 -2.75 18.99
CA GLY A 93 -5.99 -4.19 19.03
C GLY A 93 -4.66 -4.62 18.42
N GLY A 94 -4.73 -5.51 17.42
CA GLY A 94 -3.56 -5.92 16.64
C GLY A 94 -3.35 -4.95 15.47
N THR A 95 -2.13 -4.90 14.94
CA THR A 95 -1.84 -4.06 13.76
C THR A 95 -1.07 -4.85 12.73
N ALA A 96 -1.47 -4.70 11.46
CA ALA A 96 -0.74 -5.19 10.31
C ALA A 96 -0.78 -4.16 9.19
N LEU A 97 0.34 -4.02 8.46
CA LEU A 97 0.37 -3.30 7.19
C LEU A 97 1.40 -3.93 6.26
N GLN A 98 0.94 -4.54 5.18
CA GLN A 98 1.79 -5.04 4.09
C GLN A 98 1.20 -4.63 2.75
N LEU A 99 2.06 -4.21 1.83
CA LEU A 99 1.75 -4.09 0.42
C LEU A 99 2.66 -5.05 -0.35
N ALA A 100 2.09 -5.83 -1.26
CA ALA A 100 2.82 -6.68 -2.18
C ALA A 100 2.21 -6.59 -3.58
N TRP A 101 3.01 -6.86 -4.61
CA TRP A 101 2.52 -6.96 -5.98
C TRP A 101 3.28 -8.02 -6.78
N ARG A 102 2.64 -8.53 -7.82
CA ARG A 102 3.21 -9.49 -8.77
C ARG A 102 3.12 -8.93 -10.20
N PRO A 103 4.19 -9.04 -11.00
CA PRO A 103 4.19 -8.62 -12.40
C PRO A 103 3.35 -9.55 -13.29
N PRO A 104 3.01 -9.12 -14.52
CA PRO A 104 2.32 -9.95 -15.49
C PRO A 104 3.07 -11.26 -15.76
N GLY A 105 2.33 -12.36 -15.85
CA GLY A 105 2.88 -13.66 -16.24
C GLY A 105 3.70 -14.39 -15.17
N GLN A 106 3.74 -13.91 -13.92
CA GLN A 106 4.23 -14.71 -12.80
C GLN A 106 3.06 -15.47 -12.15
N GLU A 107 3.07 -16.80 -12.31
CA GLU A 107 2.20 -17.75 -11.62
C GLU A 107 2.53 -17.83 -10.11
N ALA A 108 1.62 -18.46 -9.34
CA ALA A 108 1.51 -18.30 -7.90
C ALA A 108 2.66 -18.83 -7.05
#